data_AF-A0A0T5VLM8-F1
#
_entry.id   AF-A0A0T5VLM8-F1
#
_cell.length_a   1.000
_cell.length_b   1.000
_cell.length_c   1.000
_cell.angle_alpha   90.00
_cell.angle_beta   90.00
_cell.angle_gamma   90.00
#
_symmetry.space_group_name_H-M   'P 1'
#
loop_
_entity.id
_entity.type
_entity.pdbx_description
1 polymer ?
#
loop_
_entity_poly.entity_id
_entity_poly.type
_entity_poly.pdbx_seq_one_letter_code
_entity_poly.pdbx_strand_id
1 'polypeptide(L)'
;MKNLIFSFIVLSIFVFGCEKKSETKTTNYDFEINTSKSIGASTLVLKSISDSRCPINADCIGAGGAKAYFKLTANNIDQEIILCKGDCGTLASVANIKINGIDYSLKLIDITPYPQLQKRNVTQTVKVELTRT
;
A
#
# COMPACT_ATOMS: atom_id res chain seq x y z
N MET A 1 39.35 61.60 -20.55
CA MET A 1 40.21 60.65 -21.28
C MET A 1 40.01 59.27 -20.68
N LYS A 2 39.93 58.26 -21.56
CA LYS A 2 39.51 56.87 -21.33
C LYS A 2 40.68 56.03 -20.79
N ASN A 3 40.33 54.88 -20.21
CA ASN A 3 41.10 53.61 -20.07
C ASN A 3 41.41 53.28 -18.59
N LEU A 4 40.69 52.39 -17.89
CA LEU A 4 40.39 50.94 -18.07
C LEU A 4 41.56 50.07 -17.61
N ILE A 5 41.41 49.38 -16.46
CA ILE A 5 42.04 48.10 -16.10
C ILE A 5 41.15 47.35 -15.07
N PHE A 6 40.50 46.30 -15.58
CA PHE A 6 40.23 44.95 -15.05
C PHE A 6 40.25 44.73 -13.51
N SER A 7 39.14 44.43 -12.84
CA SER A 7 38.34 43.17 -12.85
C SER A 7 39.12 41.93 -12.41
N PHE A 8 38.78 41.37 -11.23
CA PHE A 8 38.54 39.93 -11.03
C PHE A 8 37.83 39.72 -9.68
N ILE A 9 36.50 39.86 -9.69
CA ILE A 9 35.61 39.38 -8.62
C ILE A 9 35.46 37.88 -8.83
N VAL A 10 36.14 37.08 -8.02
CA VAL A 10 35.93 35.62 -7.98
C VAL A 10 34.68 35.37 -7.14
N LEU A 11 33.54 35.42 -7.82
CA LEU A 11 32.25 34.98 -7.29
C LEU A 11 32.22 33.44 -7.35
N SER A 12 32.70 32.79 -6.29
CA SER A 12 32.48 31.35 -6.08
C SER A 12 31.01 31.08 -5.84
N ILE A 13 30.28 30.82 -6.92
CA ILE A 13 28.93 30.26 -6.88
C ILE A 13 29.09 28.77 -6.52
N PHE A 14 29.00 28.45 -5.24
CA PHE A 14 28.79 27.06 -4.81
C PHE A 14 27.37 26.66 -5.22
N VAL A 15 27.28 25.99 -6.37
CA VAL A 15 26.04 25.36 -6.83
C VAL A 15 25.82 24.12 -5.95
N PHE A 16 25.10 24.27 -4.84
CA PHE A 16 24.59 23.12 -4.10
C PHE A 16 23.50 22.45 -4.96
N GLY A 17 23.93 21.48 -5.76
CA GLY A 17 23.03 20.55 -6.44
C GLY A 17 22.31 19.72 -5.39
N CYS A 18 21.04 20.04 -5.14
CA CYS A 18 20.17 19.23 -4.30
C CYS A 18 19.85 17.94 -5.09
N GLU A 19 20.56 16.86 -4.78
CA GLU A 19 20.18 15.53 -5.25
C GLU A 19 18.80 15.21 -4.64
N LYS A 20 17.75 15.29 -5.46
CA LYS A 20 16.46 14.74 -5.09
C LYS A 20 16.61 13.23 -5.06
N LYS A 21 16.97 12.68 -3.90
CA LYS A 21 16.74 11.26 -3.62
C LYS A 21 15.26 11.00 -3.87
N SER A 22 14.96 10.12 -4.82
CA SER A 22 13.61 9.59 -5.02
C SER A 22 13.28 8.76 -3.79
N GLU A 23 12.74 9.41 -2.76
CA GLU A 23 12.35 8.78 -1.52
C GLU A 23 11.12 7.91 -1.81
N THR A 24 11.28 6.59 -1.71
CA THR A 24 10.20 5.62 -1.87
C THR A 24 9.20 5.86 -0.74
N LYS A 25 8.13 6.59 -1.02
CA LYS A 25 7.11 6.92 -0.02
C LYS A 25 6.22 5.70 0.21
N THR A 26 6.38 5.08 1.37
CA THR A 26 5.55 3.98 1.85
C THR A 26 4.55 4.49 2.88
N THR A 27 3.27 4.11 2.74
CA THR A 27 2.20 4.49 3.66
C THR A 27 1.41 3.25 4.07
N ASN A 28 1.14 3.11 5.38
CA ASN A 28 0.33 2.02 5.91
C ASN A 28 -1.11 2.49 6.15
N TYR A 29 -2.07 1.60 5.90
CA TYR A 29 -3.48 1.83 6.14
C TYR A 29 -4.10 0.64 6.86
N ASP A 30 -4.95 0.94 7.83
CA ASP A 30 -5.82 -0.03 8.49
C ASP A 30 -7.27 0.18 8.02
N PHE A 31 -7.93 -0.94 7.69
CA PHE A 31 -9.29 -0.98 7.20
C PHE A 31 -10.17 -1.86 8.09
N GLU A 32 -11.37 -1.38 8.34
CA GLU A 32 -12.51 -2.21 8.71
C GLU A 32 -13.38 -2.47 7.47
N ILE A 33 -14.18 -3.53 7.51
CA ILE A 33 -15.07 -3.89 6.39
C ILE A 33 -16.02 -2.71 6.08
N ASN A 34 -16.19 -2.42 4.80
CA ASN A 34 -16.96 -1.31 4.23
C ASN A 34 -16.46 0.10 4.57
N THR A 35 -15.25 0.24 5.14
CA THR A 35 -14.60 1.54 5.29
C THR A 35 -13.75 1.91 4.08
N SER A 36 -13.63 3.21 3.84
CA SER A 36 -12.85 3.76 2.73
C SER A 36 -11.67 4.59 3.23
N LYS A 37 -10.60 4.64 2.43
CA LYS A 37 -9.47 5.55 2.61
C LYS A 37 -9.16 6.23 1.28
N SER A 38 -8.87 7.52 1.33
CA SER A 38 -8.37 8.26 0.18
C SER A 38 -6.88 7.95 -0.02
N ILE A 39 -6.53 7.60 -1.24
CA ILE A 39 -5.18 7.29 -1.68
C ILE A 39 -4.89 8.13 -2.92
N GLY A 40 -4.15 9.22 -2.74
CA GLY A 40 -4.05 10.25 -3.78
C GLY A 40 -5.44 10.83 -4.09
N ALA A 41 -5.83 10.85 -5.37
CA ALA A 41 -7.17 11.26 -5.79
C ALA A 41 -8.14 10.07 -6.00
N SER A 42 -7.77 8.89 -5.51
CA SER A 42 -8.59 7.68 -5.61
C SER A 42 -9.10 7.25 -4.23
N THR A 43 -10.10 6.39 -4.23
CA THR A 43 -10.69 5.84 -3.01
C THR A 43 -10.51 4.33 -3.01
N LEU A 44 -9.89 3.79 -1.98
CA LEU A 44 -9.79 2.36 -1.75
C LEU A 44 -10.79 1.97 -0.66
N VAL A 45 -11.59 0.93 -0.91
CA VAL A 45 -12.63 0.45 0.00
C VAL A 45 -12.41 -1.03 0.27
N LEU A 46 -12.36 -1.44 1.53
CA LEU A 46 -12.40 -2.86 1.90
C LEU A 46 -13.85 -3.34 1.81
N LYS A 47 -14.14 -4.32 0.96
CA LYS A 47 -15.51 -4.83 0.74
C LYS A 47 -15.84 -6.03 1.61
N SER A 48 -14.91 -6.96 1.74
CA SER A 48 -15.10 -8.16 2.54
C SER A 48 -13.75 -8.80 2.89
N ILE A 49 -13.83 -9.70 3.87
CA ILE A 49 -12.74 -10.58 4.28
C ILE A 49 -13.25 -12.01 4.18
N SER A 50 -12.43 -12.91 3.64
CA SER A 50 -12.66 -14.35 3.69
C SER A 50 -11.45 -15.01 4.33
N ASP A 51 -11.63 -15.56 5.52
CA ASP A 51 -10.54 -16.09 6.33
C ASP A 51 -10.77 -17.58 6.61
N SER A 52 -10.03 -18.43 5.90
CA SER A 52 -10.04 -19.88 6.09
C SER A 52 -8.77 -20.37 6.78
N ARG A 53 -7.98 -19.47 7.38
CA ARG A 53 -6.75 -19.85 8.09
C ARG A 53 -7.09 -20.82 9.21
N CYS A 54 -6.29 -21.87 9.33
CA CYS A 54 -6.43 -22.85 10.39
C CYS A 54 -6.34 -22.14 11.74
N PRO A 55 -7.37 -22.19 12.61
CA PRO A 55 -7.38 -21.47 13.87
C PRO A 55 -6.18 -21.84 14.76
N ILE A 56 -5.68 -20.88 15.55
CA ILE A 56 -4.47 -21.07 16.38
C ILE A 56 -4.53 -22.24 17.38
N ASN A 57 -5.73 -22.74 17.68
CA ASN A 57 -5.98 -23.81 18.64
C ASN A 57 -6.66 -25.03 17.99
N ALA A 58 -6.54 -25.18 16.66
CA ALA A 58 -7.05 -26.31 15.91
C ALA A 58 -5.91 -27.16 15.34
N ASP A 59 -6.20 -28.45 15.12
CA ASP A 59 -5.39 -29.33 14.30
C ASP A 59 -6.06 -29.46 12.93
N CYS A 60 -5.48 -28.83 11.90
CA CYS A 60 -6.05 -28.80 10.56
C CYS A 60 -5.14 -29.52 9.57
N ILE A 61 -5.75 -30.15 8.57
CA ILE A 61 -5.02 -30.78 7.44
C ILE A 61 -4.23 -29.74 6.62
N GLY A 62 -4.65 -28.47 6.61
CA GLY A 62 -3.97 -27.39 5.91
C GLY A 62 -4.04 -26.06 6.65
N ALA A 63 -3.06 -25.19 6.41
CA ALA A 63 -2.94 -23.89 7.07
C ALA A 63 -4.00 -22.88 6.60
N GLY A 64 -4.57 -23.06 5.40
CA GLY A 64 -5.55 -22.15 4.81
C GLY A 64 -4.99 -20.75 4.53
N GLY A 65 -5.87 -19.82 4.17
CA GLY A 65 -5.48 -18.47 3.77
C GLY A 65 -6.54 -17.43 4.08
N ALA A 66 -6.13 -16.17 4.13
CA ALA A 66 -7.02 -15.05 4.36
C ALA A 66 -6.94 -14.08 3.19
N LYS A 67 -8.12 -13.77 2.63
CA LYS A 67 -8.32 -12.93 1.47
C LYS A 67 -9.00 -11.64 1.88
N ALA A 68 -8.47 -10.52 1.39
CA ALA A 68 -9.09 -9.21 1.50
C ALA A 68 -9.52 -8.74 0.11
N TYR A 69 -10.79 -8.35 0.00
CA TYR A 69 -11.40 -7.90 -1.25
C TYR A 69 -11.54 -6.39 -1.21
N PHE A 70 -10.84 -5.69 -2.10
CA PHE A 70 -10.87 -4.24 -2.19
C PHE A 70 -11.54 -3.79 -3.49
N LYS A 71 -12.18 -2.63 -3.43
CA LYS A 71 -12.59 -1.85 -4.59
C LYS A 71 -11.78 -0.55 -4.60
N LEU A 72 -11.04 -0.33 -5.68
CA LEU A 72 -10.37 0.94 -5.97
C LEU A 72 -11.22 1.72 -6.97
N THR A 73 -11.63 2.93 -6.60
CA THR A 73 -12.30 3.85 -7.51
C THR A 73 -11.33 4.97 -7.90
N ALA A 74 -11.01 5.06 -9.19
CA ALA A 74 -10.14 6.09 -9.75
C ALA A 74 -10.77 6.63 -11.04
N ASN A 75 -10.91 7.95 -11.17
CA ASN A 75 -11.51 8.59 -12.35
C ASN A 75 -12.89 8.01 -12.73
N ASN A 76 -13.73 7.71 -11.72
CA ASN A 76 -15.04 7.07 -11.86
C ASN A 76 -15.02 5.64 -12.45
N ILE A 77 -13.85 5.00 -12.49
CA ILE A 77 -13.69 3.60 -12.87
C ILE A 77 -13.41 2.78 -11.62
N ASP A 78 -14.15 1.70 -11.46
CA ASP A 78 -13.96 0.74 -10.39
C ASP A 78 -13.04 -0.40 -10.84
N GLN A 79 -12.06 -0.71 -10.00
CA GLN A 79 -11.17 -1.86 -10.14
C GLN A 79 -11.29 -2.73 -8.88
N GLU A 80 -11.56 -4.02 -9.08
CA GLU A 80 -11.52 -5.00 -8.00
C GLU A 80 -10.09 -5.51 -7.78
N ILE A 81 -9.70 -5.63 -6.52
CA ILE A 81 -8.38 -6.11 -6.10
C ILE A 81 -8.57 -7.16 -5.03
N ILE A 82 -7.94 -8.32 -5.22
CA ILE A 82 -7.95 -9.41 -4.24
C ILE A 82 -6.52 -9.65 -3.80
N LEU A 83 -6.28 -9.52 -2.50
CA LEU A 83 -4.99 -9.84 -1.89
C LEU A 83 -5.16 -11.02 -0.95
N CYS A 84 -4.17 -11.91 -0.91
CA CYS A 84 -4.16 -13.01 0.04
C CYS A 84 -2.87 -13.10 0.86
N LYS A 85 -3.02 -13.53 2.12
CA LYS A 85 -1.94 -14.01 2.98
C LYS A 85 -2.23 -15.46 3.42
N GLY A 86 -1.24 -16.33 3.30
CA GLY A 86 -1.36 -17.77 3.59
C GLY A 86 -1.50 -18.61 2.33
N ASP A 87 -2.12 -19.78 2.46
CA ASP A 87 -2.34 -20.72 1.36
C ASP A 87 -3.58 -20.32 0.54
N CYS A 88 -3.34 -19.68 -0.61
CA CYS A 88 -4.38 -19.20 -1.53
C CYS A 88 -4.12 -19.57 -3.00
N GLY A 89 -3.33 -20.61 -3.25
CA GLY A 89 -2.94 -20.98 -4.60
C GLY A 89 -2.18 -19.87 -5.31
N THR A 90 -2.75 -19.33 -6.39
CA THR A 90 -2.09 -18.32 -7.25
C THR A 90 -2.29 -16.87 -6.82
N LEU A 91 -3.15 -16.61 -5.81
CA LEU A 91 -3.39 -15.23 -5.35
C LEU A 91 -2.19 -14.70 -4.57
N ALA A 92 -1.72 -13.51 -4.96
CA ALA A 92 -0.59 -12.86 -4.32
C ALA A 92 -1.00 -11.99 -3.13
N SER A 93 -0.03 -11.71 -2.26
CA SER A 93 -0.17 -10.72 -1.19
C SER A 93 0.08 -9.29 -1.67
N VAL A 94 0.46 -9.10 -2.95
CA VAL A 94 0.78 -7.81 -3.54
C VAL A 94 0.05 -7.65 -4.86
N ALA A 95 -0.53 -6.49 -5.10
CA ALA A 95 -1.08 -6.09 -6.39
C ALA A 95 -0.43 -4.79 -6.86
N ASN A 96 -0.06 -4.74 -8.13
CA ASN A 96 0.35 -3.51 -8.79
C ASN A 96 -0.89 -2.78 -9.29
N ILE A 97 -1.03 -1.52 -8.93
CA ILE A 97 -2.17 -0.67 -9.27
C ILE A 97 -1.68 0.65 -9.85
N LYS A 98 -2.49 1.26 -10.71
CA LYS A 98 -2.19 2.57 -11.30
C LYS A 98 -3.19 3.59 -10.80
N ILE A 99 -2.70 4.60 -10.09
CA ILE A 99 -3.52 5.71 -9.58
C ILE A 99 -3.07 6.98 -10.30
N ASN A 100 -3.95 7.55 -11.12
CA ASN A 100 -3.67 8.75 -11.93
C ASN A 100 -2.37 8.67 -12.74
N GLY A 101 -2.11 7.52 -13.37
CA GLY A 101 -0.92 7.30 -14.19
C GLY A 101 0.35 6.97 -13.42
N ILE A 102 0.32 6.97 -12.08
CA ILE A 102 1.44 6.60 -11.23
C ILE A 102 1.27 5.16 -10.77
N ASP A 103 2.33 4.35 -10.89
CA ASP A 103 2.35 2.96 -10.45
C ASP A 103 2.58 2.87 -8.92
N TYR A 104 1.81 1.98 -8.30
CA TYR A 104 1.92 1.67 -6.88
C TYR A 104 1.87 0.16 -6.67
N SER A 105 2.57 -0.30 -5.64
CA SER A 105 2.43 -1.64 -5.07
C SER A 105 1.54 -1.56 -3.82
N LEU A 106 0.39 -2.24 -3.85
CA LEU A 106 -0.49 -2.45 -2.70
C LEU A 106 -0.24 -3.83 -2.13
N LYS A 107 0.31 -3.90 -0.92
CA LYS A 107 0.69 -5.12 -0.22
C LYS A 107 -0.22 -5.37 0.99
N LEU A 108 -0.78 -6.57 1.08
CA LEU A 108 -1.45 -7.06 2.27
C LEU A 108 -0.41 -7.42 3.33
N ILE A 109 -0.42 -6.66 4.43
CA ILE A 109 0.48 -6.88 5.56
C ILE A 109 -0.14 -7.88 6.52
N ASP A 110 -1.39 -7.67 6.93
CA ASP A 110 -2.06 -8.59 7.85
C ASP A 110 -3.59 -8.50 7.83
N ILE A 111 -4.20 -9.55 8.36
CA ILE A 111 -5.63 -9.63 8.68
C ILE A 111 -5.75 -10.08 10.12
N THR A 112 -6.31 -9.24 10.99
CA THR A 112 -6.32 -9.45 12.44
C THR A 112 -7.71 -9.26 13.05
N PRO A 113 -8.10 -10.00 14.10
CA PRO A 113 -7.33 -11.08 14.71
C PRO A 113 -7.30 -12.34 13.82
N TYR A 114 -6.33 -13.19 14.11
CA TYR A 114 -6.24 -14.52 13.51
C TYR A 114 -7.37 -15.43 14.07
N PRO A 115 -7.95 -16.35 13.27
CA PRO A 115 -9.05 -17.20 13.71
C PRO A 115 -8.77 -18.02 14.97
N GLN A 116 -9.80 -18.17 15.81
CA GLN A 116 -9.80 -19.03 17.00
C GLN A 116 -10.99 -19.99 16.90
N LEU A 117 -10.85 -21.24 17.36
CA LEU A 117 -11.95 -22.23 17.33
C LEU A 117 -13.20 -21.75 18.08
N GLN A 118 -12.98 -21.04 19.19
CA GLN A 118 -14.08 -20.43 19.92
C GLN A 118 -14.53 -19.19 19.15
N LYS A 119 -15.68 -19.30 18.46
CA LYS A 119 -16.29 -18.18 17.75
C LYS A 119 -16.64 -17.07 18.74
N ARG A 120 -15.78 -16.07 18.82
CA ARG A 120 -16.12 -14.74 19.34
C ARG A 120 -16.42 -13.87 18.14
N ASN A 121 -17.51 -13.10 18.18
CA ASN A 121 -17.81 -12.09 17.17
C ASN A 121 -16.82 -10.95 17.33
N VAL A 122 -15.62 -11.11 16.78
CA VAL A 122 -14.58 -10.09 16.77
C VAL A 122 -14.48 -9.55 15.35
N THR A 123 -14.60 -8.24 15.23
CA THR A 123 -14.40 -7.55 13.95
C THR A 123 -12.97 -7.74 13.49
N GLN A 124 -12.79 -8.19 12.25
CA GLN A 124 -11.48 -8.26 11.63
C GLN A 124 -11.12 -6.93 10.96
N THR A 125 -9.85 -6.57 11.07
CA THR A 125 -9.20 -5.44 10.41
C THR A 125 -8.17 -5.95 9.41
N VAL A 126 -7.92 -5.15 8.37
CA VAL A 126 -6.92 -5.43 7.35
C VAL A 126 -5.88 -4.31 7.34
N LYS A 127 -4.61 -4.68 7.47
CA LYS A 127 -3.49 -3.77 7.31
C LYS A 127 -2.88 -3.94 5.93
N VAL A 128 -2.78 -2.84 5.19
CA VAL A 128 -2.11 -2.80 3.89
C VAL A 128 -1.02 -1.75 3.88
N GLU A 129 -0.02 -1.99 3.04
CA GLU A 129 1.08 -1.07 2.76
C GLU A 129 0.97 -0.65 1.30
N LEU A 130 1.04 0.65 1.05
CA LEU A 130 1.08 1.23 -0.27
C LEU A 130 2.45 1.87 -0.49
N THR A 131 3.14 1.45 -1.55
CA THR A 131 4.44 1.99 -1.93
C THR A 131 4.38 2.48 -3.36
N ARG A 132 4.79 3.73 -3.59
CA ARG A 132 4.97 4.25 -4.95
C ARG A 132 6.17 3.57 -5.60
N THR A 133 6.00 3.04 -6.80
CA THR A 133 7.05 2.33 -7.56
C THR A 133 7.59 3.16 -8.71
#